data_AF-A0A440Y3A0-F1
#
_entry.id   AF-A0A440Y3A0-F1
#
_cell.length_a   1.000
_cell.length_b   1.000
_cell.length_c   1.000
_cell.angle_alpha   90.00
_cell.angle_beta   90.00
_cell.angle_gamma   90.00
#
_symmetry.space_group_name_H-M   'P 1'
#
loop_
_entity.id
_entity.type
_entity.pdbx_description
1 polymer ?
#
loop_
_entity_poly.entity_id
_entity_poly.type
_entity_poly.pdbx_seq_one_letter_code
_entity_poly.pdbx_strand_id
1 'polypeptide(L)' 'SFRPKDGSGEPPSPGRNGERDFHGEKRSNKTHASTTDPDAKLYRKATGQPSRIAFMGHVLMENRNGLV' A
#
# COMPACT_ATOMS: atom_id res chain seq x y z
N SER A 1 -1.80 -4.29 8.49
CA SER A 1 -3.04 -3.77 7.85
C SER A 1 -2.79 -2.39 7.28
N PHE A 2 -3.42 -2.02 6.16
CA PHE A 2 -3.28 -0.69 5.55
C PHE A 2 -4.32 0.27 6.13
N ARG A 3 -3.90 1.32 6.85
CA ARG A 3 -4.76 2.20 7.64
C ARG A 3 -4.53 3.69 7.33
N PRO A 4 -5.53 4.56 7.56
CA PRO A 4 -5.35 6.01 7.51
C PRO A 4 -4.24 6.48 8.46
N LYS A 5 -3.44 7.44 8.02
CA LYS A 5 -2.33 8.00 8.83
C LYS A 5 -2.79 8.97 9.91
N ASP A 6 -3.97 9.58 9.73
CA ASP A 6 -4.57 10.55 10.65
C ASP A 6 -5.31 9.90 11.82
N GLY A 7 -5.33 8.57 11.90
CA GLY A 7 -6.02 7.84 12.97
C GLY A 7 -7.54 7.84 12.86
N SER A 8 -8.12 8.39 11.77
CA SER A 8 -9.57 8.42 11.54
C SER A 8 -10.20 7.06 11.23
N GLY A 9 -9.38 6.02 11.06
CA GLY A 9 -9.85 4.69 10.70
C GLY A 9 -10.54 4.00 11.87
N GLU A 10 -11.80 3.61 11.66
CA GLU A 10 -12.54 2.81 12.62
C GLU A 10 -11.77 1.51 12.95
N PRO A 11 -11.68 1.13 14.23
CA PRO A 11 -11.01 -0.09 14.62
C PRO A 11 -11.70 -1.29 13.96
N PRO A 12 -10.94 -2.27 13.44
CA PRO A 12 -11.53 -3.46 12.85
C PRO A 12 -12.36 -4.22 13.88
N SER A 13 -13.41 -4.92 13.42
CA SER A 13 -14.21 -5.80 14.25
C SER A 13 -13.36 -6.76 15.09
N PRO A 14 -13.83 -7.19 16.27
CA PRO A 14 -13.09 -8.11 17.13
C PRO A 14 -12.63 -9.38 16.38
N GLY A 15 -11.38 -9.80 16.57
CA GLY A 15 -10.80 -10.99 15.95
C GLY A 15 -9.51 -10.69 15.15
N ARG A 16 -8.80 -11.75 14.75
CA ARG A 16 -7.51 -11.64 14.04
C ARG A 16 -7.63 -10.88 12.71
N ASN A 17 -8.78 -11.00 12.05
CA ASN A 17 -9.12 -10.36 10.78
C ASN A 17 -10.52 -9.74 10.87
N GLY A 18 -10.68 -8.68 11.66
CA GLY A 18 -11.93 -7.93 11.69
C GLY A 18 -12.33 -7.47 10.30
N GLU A 19 -13.55 -7.82 9.88
CA GLU A 19 -14.12 -7.35 8.63
C GLU A 19 -14.19 -5.83 8.62
N ARG A 20 -13.82 -5.21 7.50
CA ARG A 20 -13.94 -3.78 7.30
C ARG A 20 -14.41 -3.54 5.88
N ASP A 21 -15.52 -2.83 5.74
CA ASP A 21 -15.98 -2.42 4.43
C ASP A 21 -15.08 -1.28 3.90
N PHE A 22 -14.71 -1.42 2.64
CA PHE A 22 -13.82 -0.53 1.93
C PHE A 22 -14.51 0.08 0.70
N HIS A 23 -15.77 -0.26 0.45
CA HIS A 23 -16.52 0.21 -0.68
C HIS A 23 -16.71 1.73 -0.62
N GLY A 24 -16.38 2.43 -1.71
CA GLY A 24 -16.43 3.89 -1.79
C GLY A 24 -15.26 4.65 -1.14
N GLU A 25 -14.38 3.98 -0.38
CA GLU A 25 -13.25 4.65 0.28
C GLU A 25 -12.05 4.82 -0.67
N LYS A 26 -11.68 6.07 -0.98
CA LYS A 26 -10.50 6.36 -1.82
C LYS A 26 -9.21 6.26 -1.01
N ARG A 27 -8.47 5.17 -1.23
CA ARG A 27 -7.15 4.95 -0.60
C ARG A 27 -6.02 5.42 -1.48
N SER A 28 -5.00 5.99 -0.84
CA SER A 28 -3.79 6.45 -1.51
C SER A 28 -2.59 6.34 -0.58
N ASN A 29 -1.38 6.25 -1.14
CA ASN A 29 -0.13 6.28 -0.36
C ASN A 29 0.06 7.59 0.42
N LYS A 30 -0.63 8.68 0.03
CA LYS A 30 -0.62 9.94 0.78
C LYS A 30 -1.38 9.77 2.10
N THR A 31 -2.61 9.25 2.01
CA THR A 31 -3.55 9.19 3.14
C THR A 31 -3.40 7.94 4.00
N HIS A 32 -2.86 6.85 3.47
CA HIS A 32 -2.80 5.55 4.13
C HIS A 32 -1.38 4.96 4.14
N ALA A 33 -1.09 4.11 5.12
CA ALA A 33 0.15 3.35 5.25
C ALA A 33 -0.09 1.97 5.88
N SER A 34 0.82 1.02 5.67
CA SER A 34 0.78 -0.25 6.39
C SER A 34 1.24 -0.04 7.83
N THR A 35 0.49 -0.60 8.77
CA THR A 35 0.85 -0.59 10.20
C THR A 35 2.00 -1.55 10.53
N THR A 36 2.23 -2.55 9.69
CA THR A 36 3.27 -3.58 9.90
C THR A 36 4.54 -3.27 9.12
N ASP A 37 4.41 -2.62 7.96
CA ASP A 37 5.50 -2.47 6.99
C ASP A 37 5.49 -1.05 6.39
N PRO A 38 6.17 -0.07 7.01
CA PRO A 38 6.11 1.34 6.60
C PRO A 38 6.52 1.59 5.14
N ASP A 39 7.39 0.75 4.60
CA ASP A 39 7.90 0.86 3.23
C ASP A 39 6.95 0.28 2.17
N ALA A 40 5.92 -0.45 2.59
CA ALA A 40 4.95 -1.06 1.68
C ALA A 40 4.00 0.00 1.12
N LYS A 41 3.92 0.09 -0.21
CA LYS A 41 3.10 1.08 -0.94
C LYS A 41 2.01 0.38 -1.76
N LEU A 42 0.88 1.07 -1.96
CA LEU A 42 -0.08 0.70 -2.98
C LEU A 42 0.52 0.91 -4.37
N TYR A 43 0.54 -0.16 -5.15
CA TYR A 43 1.02 -0.20 -6.52
C TYR A 43 -0.06 -0.73 -7.47
N ARG A 44 -0.14 -0.15 -8.67
CA ARG A 44 -0.97 -0.62 -9.78
C ARG A 44 -0.07 -0.83 -11.00
N LYS A 45 -0.21 -1.97 -11.69
CA LYS A 45 0.59 -2.27 -12.89
C LYS A 45 0.19 -1.39 -14.09
N ALA A 46 -1.09 -1.08 -14.22
CA ALA A 46 -1.63 -0.25 -15.29
C ALA A 46 -2.86 0.53 -14.79
N THR A 47 -3.34 1.48 -15.60
CA THR A 47 -4.59 2.18 -15.32
C THR A 47 -5.78 1.22 -15.40
N GLY A 48 -6.71 1.34 -14.43
CA GLY A 48 -7.87 0.44 -14.30
C GLY A 48 -7.60 -0.89 -13.60
N GLN A 49 -6.33 -1.23 -13.30
CA GLN A 49 -5.99 -2.46 -12.57
C GLN A 49 -6.09 -2.27 -11.04
N PRO A 50 -6.47 -3.32 -10.29
CA PRO A 50 -6.56 -3.24 -8.84
C PRO A 50 -5.18 -2.93 -8.23
N SER A 51 -5.16 -2.05 -7.24
CA SER A 51 -3.95 -1.75 -6.49
C SER A 51 -3.65 -2.86 -5.48
N ARG A 52 -2.39 -3.27 -5.40
CA ARG A 52 -1.89 -4.23 -4.40
C ARG A 52 -0.84 -3.56 -3.52
N ILE A 53 -0.74 -3.98 -2.27
CA ILE A 53 0.36 -3.57 -1.39
C ILE A 53 1.62 -4.28 -1.87
N ALA A 54 2.67 -3.52 -2.18
CA ALA A 54 3.92 -4.03 -2.71
C ALA A 54 5.12 -3.31 -2.11
N PHE A 55 6.22 -4.05 -1.96
CA PHE A 55 7.55 -3.48 -1.78
C PHE A 55 8.14 -3.20 -3.16
N MET A 56 8.50 -1.94 -3.44
CA MET A 56 9.08 -1.54 -4.72
C MET A 56 10.58 -1.30 -4.57
N GLY A 57 11.37 -2.36 -4.72
CA GLY A 57 12.81 -2.24 -4.92
C GLY A 57 13.08 -1.67 -6.31
N HIS A 58 13.58 -0.44 -6.39
CA HIS A 58 14.02 0.13 -7.65
C HIS A 58 15.49 -0.25 -7.84
N VAL A 59 15.78 -1.13 -8.80
CA VAL A 59 17.16 -1.32 -9.26
C VAL A 59 17.46 -0.19 -10.24
N LEU A 60 18.32 0.75 -9.83
CA LEU A 60 18.88 1.75 -10.73
C LEU A 60 20.02 1.07 -11.49
N MET A 61 19.71 0.47 -12.63
CA MET A 61 20.74 0.00 -13.55
C MET A 61 21.51 1.22 -14.07
N GLU A 62 22.80 1.31 -13.74
CA GLU A 62 23.67 2.34 -14.30
C GLU A 62 23.93 2.00 -15.78
N ASN A 63 23.12 2.57 -16.69
CA ASN A 63 23.18 2.35 -18.14
C ASN A 63 24.47 2.92 -18.80
N ARG A 64 25.49 3.27 -18.01
CA ARG A 64 26.80 3.69 -18.52
C ARG A 64 27.79 2.52 -18.59
N ASN A 65 27.68 1.53 -17.69
CA ASN A 65 28.67 0.44 -17.58
C ASN A 65 28.07 -0.97 -17.61
N GLY A 66 26.75 -1.12 -17.76
CA GLY A 66 26.14 -2.41 -18.10
C GLY A 66 26.37 -3.53 -17.07
N LEU A 67 26.21 -3.25 -15.78
CA LEU A 67 26.18 -4.30 -14.75
C LEU A 67 24.84 -4.31 -14.00
N VAL A 68 24.29 -5.51 -13.83
CA VAL A 68 23.28 -5.86 -12.82
C VAL A 68 24.03 -6.22 -11.53
#